data_AF-A0A496X842-F1
#
_entry.id   AF-A0A496X842-F1
#
_cell.length_a   1.000
_cell.length_b   1.000
_cell.length_c   1.000
_cell.angle_alpha   90.00
_cell.angle_beta   90.00
_cell.angle_gamma   90.00
#
_symmetry.space_group_name_H-M   'P 1'
#
loop_
_entity.id
_entity.type
_entity.pdbx_description
1 polymer ?
#
loop_
_entity_poly.entity_id
_entity_poly.type
_entity_poly.pdbx_seq_one_letter_code
_entity_poly.pdbx_strand_id
1 'polypeptide(L)'
;MEFRRDYHTRLRRFHEAKWDEEIIYELSVPGQIGVLVPKASVKIESAIGDAVSVLPENLRRKSAPDLPEVHQMRVNRHFMRLTQEILGADIT
;
A
#
# COMPACT_ATOMS: atom_id res chain seq x y z
N MET A 1 -23.73 13.51 -26.82
CA MET A 1 -24.37 12.82 -25.68
C MET A 1 -24.71 13.89 -24.65
N GLU A 2 -25.99 14.13 -24.37
CA GLU A 2 -26.45 15.31 -23.62
C GLU A 2 -26.33 15.08 -22.10
N PHE A 3 -25.50 15.89 -21.42
CA PHE A 3 -25.34 15.88 -19.97
C PHE A 3 -26.54 16.57 -19.28
N ARG A 4 -27.74 16.00 -19.37
CA ARG A 4 -28.94 16.55 -18.73
C ARG A 4 -29.05 16.09 -17.27
N ARG A 5 -29.44 17.04 -16.40
CA ARG A 5 -29.83 16.78 -15.01
C ARG A 5 -31.07 15.88 -15.02
N ASP A 6 -31.07 14.83 -14.20
CA ASP A 6 -32.28 14.06 -13.94
C ASP A 6 -33.21 14.91 -13.06
N TYR A 7 -34.39 15.25 -13.57
CA TYR A 7 -35.34 16.11 -12.86
C TYR A 7 -36.17 15.37 -11.80
N HIS A 8 -36.17 14.02 -11.81
CA HIS A 8 -36.80 13.21 -10.78
C HIS A 8 -35.90 13.03 -9.56
N THR A 9 -34.62 12.67 -9.77
CA THR A 9 -33.66 12.50 -8.67
C THR A 9 -32.94 13.80 -8.30
N ARG A 10 -32.99 14.82 -9.17
CA ARG A 10 -32.21 16.08 -9.12
C ARG A 10 -30.69 15.89 -9.19
N LEU A 11 -30.22 14.66 -9.38
CA LEU A 11 -28.81 14.30 -9.45
C LEU A 11 -28.27 14.61 -10.86
N ARG A 12 -27.01 15.06 -10.90
CA ARG A 12 -26.22 15.12 -12.13
C ARG A 12 -25.38 13.85 -12.22
N ARG A 13 -25.04 13.41 -13.43
CA ARG A 13 -23.97 12.43 -13.59
C ARG A 13 -22.67 13.05 -13.06
N PHE A 14 -21.86 12.24 -12.38
CA PHE A 14 -20.52 12.65 -11.96
C PHE A 14 -19.74 13.20 -13.17
N HIS A 15 -19.14 14.37 -13.02
CA HIS A 15 -18.47 15.10 -14.10
C HIS A 15 -17.16 15.72 -13.59
N GLU A 16 -16.29 14.87 -13.09
CA GLU A 16 -14.92 15.20 -12.72
C GLU A 16 -14.00 14.05 -13.15
N ALA A 17 -12.69 14.21 -12.92
CA ALA A 17 -11.74 13.12 -13.12
C ALA A 17 -12.14 11.92 -12.24
N LYS A 18 -12.18 10.73 -12.86
CA LYS A 18 -12.44 9.45 -12.20
C LYS A 18 -11.31 8.51 -12.58
N TRP A 19 -10.72 7.87 -11.58
CA TRP A 19 -9.74 6.80 -11.76
C TRP A 19 -10.38 5.49 -11.30
N ASP A 20 -10.20 4.45 -12.10
CA ASP A 20 -10.70 3.09 -11.85
C ASP A 20 -9.49 2.17 -11.78
N GLU A 21 -8.58 2.48 -10.85
CA GLU A 21 -7.29 1.82 -10.67
C GLU A 21 -7.34 0.87 -9.47
N GLU A 22 -6.62 -0.25 -9.59
CA GLU A 22 -6.50 -1.24 -8.53
C GLU A 22 -5.80 -0.64 -7.29
N ILE A 23 -6.32 -0.93 -6.09
CA ILE A 23 -5.63 -0.58 -4.84
C ILE A 23 -4.46 -1.54 -4.60
N ILE A 24 -3.47 -1.12 -3.81
CA ILE A 24 -2.25 -1.90 -3.61
C ILE A 24 -2.47 -3.33 -3.07
N TYR A 25 -3.57 -3.58 -2.36
CA TYR A 25 -3.96 -4.91 -1.89
C TYR A 25 -4.47 -5.84 -3.00
N GLU A 26 -5.15 -5.30 -4.01
CA GLU A 26 -5.61 -6.06 -5.19
C GLU A 26 -4.42 -6.47 -6.07
N LEU A 27 -3.33 -5.72 -5.98
CA LEU A 27 -2.08 -6.01 -6.68
C LEU A 27 -1.20 -7.08 -5.98
N SER A 28 -1.59 -7.53 -4.78
CA SER A 28 -0.84 -8.47 -3.94
C SER A 28 -0.76 -9.87 -4.57
N VAL A 29 0.42 -10.48 -4.50
CA VAL A 29 0.63 -11.88 -4.92
C VAL A 29 1.36 -12.59 -3.79
N PRO A 30 0.78 -13.65 -3.19
CA PRO A 30 1.40 -14.36 -2.08
C PRO A 30 2.83 -14.80 -2.38
N GLY A 31 3.75 -14.54 -1.44
CA GLY A 31 5.17 -14.80 -1.54
C GLY A 31 5.99 -13.73 -2.27
N GLN A 32 5.39 -12.67 -2.82
CA GLN A 32 6.16 -11.58 -3.44
C GLN A 32 6.86 -10.71 -2.39
N ILE A 33 8.10 -10.36 -2.70
CA ILE A 33 8.94 -9.53 -1.84
C ILE A 33 9.26 -8.23 -2.57
N GLY A 34 8.96 -7.11 -1.91
CA GLY A 34 9.32 -5.77 -2.39
C GLY A 34 10.80 -5.47 -2.13
N VAL A 35 11.21 -5.45 -0.86
CA VAL A 35 12.56 -5.10 -0.45
C VAL A 35 13.10 -6.17 0.49
N LEU A 36 14.34 -6.62 0.25
CA LEU A 36 15.05 -7.48 1.18
C LEU A 36 15.65 -6.62 2.29
N VAL A 37 15.08 -6.73 3.49
CA VAL A 37 15.61 -6.07 4.68
C VAL A 37 16.89 -6.81 5.11
N PRO A 38 18.02 -6.10 5.27
CA PRO A 38 19.25 -6.73 5.72
C PRO A 38 19.05 -7.33 7.12
N LYS A 39 19.64 -8.51 7.34
CA LYS A 39 19.66 -9.13 8.66
C LYS A 39 20.50 -8.31 9.63
N ALA A 40 20.33 -8.57 10.93
CA ALA A 40 21.21 -8.03 11.95
C ALA A 40 22.67 -8.41 11.67
N SER A 41 23.61 -7.55 12.08
CA SER A 41 25.03 -7.86 11.92
C SER A 41 25.46 -8.96 12.89
N VAL A 42 26.50 -9.73 12.52
CA VAL A 42 27.05 -10.79 13.38
C VAL A 42 27.40 -10.27 14.78
N LYS A 43 27.91 -9.05 14.89
CA LYS A 43 28.24 -8.43 16.19
C LYS A 43 26.99 -8.27 17.08
N ILE A 44 25.86 -7.90 16.47
CA ILE A 44 24.58 -7.74 17.17
C ILE A 44 24.02 -9.10 17.54
N GLU A 45 24.03 -10.06 16.60
CA GLU A 45 23.57 -11.43 16.84
C GLU A 45 24.34 -12.12 17.96
N SER A 46 25.68 -11.98 18.01
CA SER A 46 26.49 -12.56 19.08
C SER A 46 26.27 -11.92 20.45
N ALA A 47 25.88 -10.64 20.50
CA ALA A 47 25.71 -9.91 21.76
C ALA A 47 24.32 -10.14 22.37
N ILE A 48 23.28 -10.23 21.54
CA ILE A 48 21.87 -10.23 21.98
C ILE A 48 21.20 -11.59 21.72
N GLY A 49 21.65 -12.35 20.72
CA GLY A 49 21.02 -13.60 20.31
C GLY A 49 19.60 -13.37 19.75
N ASP A 50 18.65 -14.21 20.19
CA ASP A 50 17.25 -14.08 19.81
C ASP A 50 16.52 -13.02 20.65
N ALA A 51 16.32 -11.85 20.06
CA ALA A 51 15.60 -10.75 20.69
C ALA A 51 14.08 -11.00 20.80
N VAL A 52 13.49 -11.86 19.96
CA VAL A 52 12.03 -12.07 19.95
C VAL A 52 11.60 -12.88 21.16
N SER A 53 12.43 -13.84 21.60
CA SER A 53 12.15 -14.65 22.78
C SER A 53 12.15 -13.87 24.10
N VAL A 54 12.69 -12.64 24.13
CA VAL A 54 12.65 -11.75 25.30
C VAL A 54 11.27 -11.11 25.51
N LEU A 55 10.46 -11.00 24.45
CA LEU A 55 9.14 -10.38 24.55
C LEU A 55 8.16 -11.28 25.35
N PRO A 56 7.40 -10.74 26.32
CA PRO A 56 6.29 -11.44 26.95
C PRO A 56 5.32 -12.02 25.92
N GLU A 57 4.78 -13.22 26.19
CA GLU A 57 3.93 -13.95 25.24
C GLU A 57 2.69 -13.15 24.83
N ASN A 58 2.09 -12.41 25.76
CA ASN A 58 0.94 -11.55 25.51
C ASN A 58 1.24 -10.35 24.60
N LEU A 59 2.51 -10.02 24.36
CA LEU A 59 2.94 -8.96 23.44
C LEU A 59 3.35 -9.49 22.05
N ARG A 60 3.46 -10.82 21.88
CA ARG A 60 3.85 -11.41 20.59
C ARG A 60 2.65 -11.47 19.65
N ARG A 61 2.85 -11.06 18.39
CA ARG A 61 1.84 -11.23 17.34
C ARG A 61 1.63 -12.71 17.06
N LYS A 62 0.36 -13.15 17.06
CA LYS A 62 -0.02 -14.54 16.77
C LYS A 62 -0.08 -14.86 15.27
N SER A 63 -0.32 -13.85 14.45
CA SER A 63 -0.36 -13.93 12.99
C SER A 63 0.51 -12.84 12.37
N ALA A 64 0.96 -13.07 11.15
CA ALA A 64 1.60 -12.02 10.36
C ALA A 64 0.63 -10.83 10.16
N PRO A 65 1.14 -9.59 10.05
CA PRO A 65 0.30 -8.47 9.67
C PRO A 65 -0.21 -8.68 8.23
N ASP A 66 -1.46 -8.31 7.99
CA ASP A 66 -2.09 -8.39 6.67
C ASP A 66 -1.58 -7.24 5.79
N LEU A 67 -0.38 -7.40 5.25
CA LEU A 67 0.27 -6.43 4.37
C LEU A 67 0.31 -6.96 2.94
N PRO A 68 0.24 -6.08 1.93
CA PRO A 68 0.29 -6.50 0.53
C PRO A 68 1.69 -7.01 0.18
N GLU A 69 1.75 -8.13 -0.55
CA GLU A 69 2.96 -8.78 -1.02
C GLU A 69 3.19 -8.38 -2.47
N VAL A 70 4.07 -7.38 -2.69
CA VAL A 70 4.21 -6.71 -3.99
C VAL A 70 5.69 -6.46 -4.31
N HIS A 71 6.12 -6.81 -5.53
CA HIS A 71 7.48 -6.53 -6.03
C HIS A 71 7.78 -5.02 -6.13
N GLN A 72 9.03 -4.60 -5.85
CA GLN A 72 9.44 -3.19 -5.73
C GLN A 72 9.02 -2.30 -6.91
N MET A 73 9.25 -2.76 -8.14
CA MET A 73 8.90 -1.99 -9.34
C MET A 73 7.40 -1.72 -9.44
N ARG A 74 6.56 -2.67 -8.98
CA ARG A 74 5.11 -2.53 -8.99
C ARG A 74 4.65 -1.57 -7.91
N VAL A 75 5.26 -1.58 -6.72
CA VAL A 75 5.04 -0.57 -5.67
C VAL A 75 5.34 0.83 -6.21
N ASN A 76 6.50 1.02 -6.83
CA ASN A 76 6.89 2.32 -7.39
C ASN A 76 5.91 2.80 -8.46
N ARG A 77 5.50 1.93 -9.38
CA ARG A 77 4.52 2.28 -10.42
C ARG A 77 3.16 2.64 -9.83
N HIS A 78 2.70 1.89 -8.82
CA HIS A 78 1.42 2.17 -8.16
C HIS A 78 1.42 3.57 -7.53
N PHE A 79 2.42 3.88 -6.70
CA PHE A 79 2.49 5.20 -6.08
C PHE A 79 2.76 6.34 -7.07
N MET A 80 3.55 6.09 -8.13
CA MET A 80 3.74 7.08 -9.19
C MET A 80 2.42 7.42 -9.89
N ARG A 81 1.58 6.44 -10.20
CA ARG A 81 0.25 6.70 -10.77
C ARG A 81 -0.63 7.48 -9.81
N LEU A 82 -0.70 7.06 -8.54
CA LEU A 82 -1.47 7.77 -7.51
C LEU A 82 -1.08 9.26 -7.41
N THR A 83 0.20 9.61 -7.58
CA THR A 83 0.61 11.02 -7.58
C THR A 83 0.02 11.84 -8.72
N GLN A 84 -0.25 11.22 -9.88
CA GLN A 84 -0.86 11.87 -11.05
C GLN A 84 -2.38 12.07 -10.88
N GLU A 85 -2.99 11.39 -9.92
CA GLU A 85 -4.42 11.47 -9.62
C GLU A 85 -4.74 12.59 -8.60
N ILE A 86 -3.71 13.18 -8.00
CA ILE A 86 -3.84 14.23 -7.00
C ILE A 86 -3.68 15.60 -7.68
N LEU A 87 -4.61 16.52 -7.43
CA LEU A 87 -4.42 17.94 -7.73
C LEU A 87 -3.62 18.59 -6.60
N GLY A 88 -2.33 18.82 -6.83
CA GLY A 88 -1.42 19.47 -5.90
C GLY A 88 -1.06 20.89 -6.34
N ALA A 89 -0.74 21.76 -5.37
CA ALA A 89 -0.25 23.12 -5.66
C ALA A 89 1.24 23.15 -6.08
N ASP A 90 1.99 22.11 -5.72
CA ASP A 90 3.44 21.98 -5.96
C ASP A 90 3.71 20.86 -6.96
N ILE A 91 3.17 21.03 -8.17
CA ILE A 91 3.44 20.17 -9.33
C ILE A 91 4.27 21.04 -10.30
N THR A 92 5.58 21.10 -10.08
CA THR A 92 6.53 21.82 -10.96
C THR A 92 7.27 20.87 -11.90
#